data_AF-A0A358L326-F1
#
_entry.id   AF-A0A358L326-F1
#
_cell.length_a   1.000
_cell.length_b   1.000
_cell.length_c   1.000
_cell.angle_alpha   90.00
_cell.angle_beta   90.00
_cell.angle_gamma   90.00
#
_symmetry.space_group_name_H-M   'P 1'
#
loop_
_entity.id
_entity.type
_entity.pdbx_description
1 polymer ?
#
loop_
_entity_poly.entity_id
_entity_poly.type
_entity_poly.pdbx_seq_one_letter_code
_entity_poly.pdbx_strand_id
1 'polypeptide(L)'
;MKSDDNPTQTLSNKGFAPAVSPAASTTLITDSADIVCGETSIPTQGENMPAFHARPRHADGPLPVVLVVQEIFGVHEHIRDICRRLATEGYLAVAPELYFREGDPDEYNDIPTLFKELVSKV
;
A
#
# COMPACT_ATOMS: atom_id res chain seq x y z
N MET A 1 -14.34 33.15 1.72
CA MET A 1 -13.14 32.36 1.40
C MET A 1 -13.61 31.25 0.49
N LYS A 2 -13.27 31.28 -0.80
CA LYS A 2 -13.74 30.28 -1.76
C LYS A 2 -13.02 28.97 -1.46
N SER A 3 -13.78 27.91 -1.23
CA SER A 3 -13.28 26.54 -1.15
C SER A 3 -12.82 26.14 -2.55
N ASP A 4 -11.52 26.07 -2.76
CA ASP A 4 -10.94 25.49 -3.95
C ASP A 4 -10.99 23.95 -3.79
N ASP A 5 -12.19 23.38 -3.93
CA ASP A 5 -12.34 21.93 -4.12
C ASP A 5 -11.79 21.59 -5.51
N ASN A 6 -10.47 21.36 -5.56
CA ASN A 6 -9.79 20.89 -6.75
C ASN A 6 -10.09 19.38 -6.88
N PRO A 7 -10.82 18.91 -7.90
CA PRO A 7 -11.20 17.50 -8.05
C PRO A 7 -10.00 16.54 -8.10
N THR A 8 -8.79 17.05 -8.42
CA THR A 8 -7.53 16.30 -8.35
C THR A 8 -7.11 15.94 -6.91
N GLN A 9 -7.43 16.78 -5.91
CA GLN A 9 -7.17 16.49 -4.48
C GLN A 9 -8.15 15.47 -3.90
N THR A 10 -9.38 15.40 -4.40
CA THR A 10 -10.37 14.43 -3.91
C THR A 10 -10.01 13.00 -4.32
N LEU A 11 -9.33 12.83 -5.46
CA LEU A 11 -8.78 11.55 -5.90
C LEU A 11 -7.50 11.17 -5.14
N SER A 12 -6.72 12.15 -4.64
CA SER A 12 -5.39 11.90 -4.07
C SER A 12 -5.39 11.24 -2.69
N ASN A 13 -6.51 11.25 -1.95
CA ASN A 13 -6.58 10.68 -0.59
C ASN A 13 -7.20 9.28 -0.51
N LYS A 14 -7.72 8.73 -1.61
CA LYS A 14 -8.41 7.43 -1.53
C LYS A 14 -7.40 6.31 -1.31
N GLY A 15 -7.51 5.61 -0.18
CA GLY A 15 -6.67 4.46 0.18
C GLY A 15 -5.37 4.82 0.89
N PHE A 16 -5.10 6.10 1.16
CA PHE A 16 -4.01 6.50 2.07
C PHE A 16 -4.46 6.37 3.52
N ALA A 17 -3.58 5.84 4.37
CA ALA A 17 -3.78 5.82 5.81
C ALA A 17 -4.09 7.23 6.37
N PRO A 18 -4.99 7.37 7.36
CA PRO A 18 -5.43 8.68 7.85
C PRO A 18 -4.30 9.54 8.43
N ALA A 19 -3.34 8.92 9.12
CA ALA A 19 -2.18 9.60 9.73
C ALA A 19 -1.23 10.30 8.74
N VAL A 20 -1.36 10.05 7.42
CA VAL A 20 -0.56 10.69 6.37
C VAL A 20 -1.02 12.12 6.07
N SER A 21 -2.25 12.49 6.45
CA SER A 21 -2.92 13.69 5.96
C SER A 21 -2.18 15.01 6.27
N PRO A 22 -2.06 15.94 5.28
CA PRO A 22 -2.46 15.77 3.89
C PRO A 22 -1.43 14.93 3.10
N ALA A 23 -1.91 14.10 2.18
CA ALA A 23 -1.02 13.44 1.22
C ALA A 23 -0.27 14.48 0.36
N ALA A 24 0.96 14.15 -0.04
CA ALA A 24 1.78 15.04 -0.85
C ALA A 24 1.13 15.34 -2.20
N SER A 25 1.24 16.57 -2.69
CA SER A 25 0.74 16.95 -4.03
C SER A 25 1.50 16.27 -5.17
N THR A 26 2.67 15.72 -4.89
CA THR A 26 3.52 14.94 -5.81
C THR A 26 3.22 13.44 -5.78
N THR A 27 2.16 13.01 -5.08
CA THR A 27 1.73 11.62 -5.06
C THR A 27 1.49 11.10 -6.48
N LEU A 28 1.99 9.90 -6.74
CA LEU A 28 1.78 9.20 -8.00
C LEU A 28 0.69 8.14 -7.81
N ILE A 29 -0.15 7.99 -8.84
CA ILE A 29 -1.12 6.90 -8.95
C ILE A 29 -0.91 6.26 -10.31
N THR A 30 -0.42 5.03 -10.29
CA THR A 30 -0.06 4.24 -11.45
C THR A 30 -1.29 3.56 -12.02
N ASP A 31 -1.49 3.72 -13.33
CA ASP A 31 -2.55 3.02 -14.07
C ASP A 31 -2.39 1.49 -13.93
N SER A 32 -3.50 0.78 -13.91
CA SER A 32 -3.57 -0.68 -13.76
C SER A 32 -4.04 -1.41 -15.04
N ALA A 33 -4.18 -0.72 -16.17
CA ALA A 33 -4.61 -1.32 -17.44
C ALA A 33 -3.81 -2.59 -17.79
N ASP A 34 -2.48 -2.51 -17.72
CA ASP A 34 -1.56 -3.62 -18.07
C ASP A 34 -1.10 -4.46 -16.87
N ILE A 35 -1.70 -4.24 -15.69
CA ILE A 35 -1.35 -4.91 -14.43
C ILE A 35 -2.54 -5.72 -13.91
N VAL A 36 -2.25 -6.84 -13.27
CA VAL A 36 -3.18 -7.55 -12.38
C VAL A 36 -2.69 -7.34 -10.96
N CYS A 37 -3.52 -6.74 -10.11
CA CYS A 37 -3.19 -6.48 -8.71
C CYS A 37 -4.40 -6.69 -7.80
N GLY A 38 -4.14 -6.90 -6.51
CA GLY A 38 -5.17 -7.05 -5.50
C GLY A 38 -4.65 -7.63 -4.20
N GLU A 39 -5.58 -7.87 -3.29
CA GLU A 39 -5.32 -8.54 -2.02
C GLU A 39 -5.05 -10.02 -2.24
N THR A 40 -4.18 -10.58 -1.40
CA THR A 40 -3.85 -11.99 -1.31
C THR A 40 -3.46 -12.30 0.14
N SER A 41 -3.06 -13.54 0.40
CA SER A 41 -2.60 -13.95 1.72
C SER A 41 -1.40 -14.89 1.61
N ILE A 42 -0.45 -14.73 2.53
CA ILE A 42 0.77 -15.53 2.63
C ILE A 42 0.60 -16.48 3.83
N PRO A 43 0.70 -17.81 3.62
CA PRO A 43 0.64 -18.76 4.73
C PRO A 43 1.76 -18.52 5.74
N THR A 44 1.42 -18.46 7.03
CA THR A 44 2.40 -18.38 8.12
C THR A 44 2.14 -19.45 9.16
N GLN A 45 2.98 -19.53 10.20
CA GLN A 45 2.67 -20.34 11.37
C GLN A 45 1.52 -19.68 12.15
N GLY A 46 0.34 -20.29 12.09
CA GLY A 46 -0.88 -19.75 12.67
C GLY A 46 -1.80 -19.18 11.60
N GLU A 47 -1.90 -17.85 11.53
CA GLU A 47 -2.81 -17.14 10.63
C GLU A 47 -2.17 -16.82 9.29
N ASN A 48 -2.98 -16.70 8.25
CA ASN A 48 -2.50 -16.24 6.94
C ASN A 48 -2.28 -14.72 7.01
N MET A 49 -1.05 -14.29 6.73
CA MET A 49 -0.69 -12.88 6.70
C MET A 49 -1.29 -12.23 5.44
N PRO A 50 -2.12 -11.18 5.57
CA PRO A 50 -2.60 -10.45 4.41
C PRO A 50 -1.43 -9.83 3.62
N ALA A 51 -1.62 -9.66 2.31
CA ALA A 51 -0.64 -9.01 1.46
C ALA A 51 -1.34 -8.37 0.26
N PHE A 52 -0.73 -7.32 -0.29
CA PHE A 52 -1.05 -6.82 -1.62
C PHE A 52 -0.09 -7.43 -2.64
N HIS A 53 -0.55 -7.68 -3.85
CA HIS A 53 0.31 -8.10 -4.96
C HIS A 53 -0.01 -7.35 -6.24
N ALA A 54 0.98 -7.22 -7.11
CA ALA A 54 0.84 -6.70 -8.47
C ALA A 54 1.80 -7.44 -9.43
N ARG A 55 1.33 -7.73 -10.64
CA ARG A 55 2.12 -8.37 -11.71
C ARG A 55 1.68 -7.89 -13.09
N PRO A 56 2.53 -8.00 -14.14
CA PRO A 56 2.09 -7.78 -15.51
C PRO A 56 0.89 -8.67 -15.87
N ARG A 57 -0.10 -8.10 -16.54
CA ARG A 57 -1.32 -8.81 -16.99
C ARG A 57 -0.99 -9.95 -17.95
N HIS A 58 -0.07 -9.70 -18.88
CA HIS A 58 0.28 -10.59 -19.99
C HIS A 58 1.53 -11.44 -19.73
N ALA A 59 1.94 -11.60 -18.47
CA ALA A 59 3.07 -12.45 -18.13
C ALA A 59 2.72 -13.94 -18.29
N ASP A 60 3.44 -14.63 -19.16
CA ASP A 60 3.36 -16.08 -19.35
C ASP A 60 4.59 -16.75 -18.74
N GLY A 61 4.46 -17.23 -17.50
CA GLY A 61 5.52 -17.97 -16.79
C GLY A 61 6.03 -17.30 -15.50
N PRO A 62 7.11 -17.83 -14.89
CA PRO A 62 7.66 -17.30 -13.65
C PRO A 62 8.19 -15.87 -13.81
N LEU A 63 7.92 -15.03 -12.82
CA LEU A 63 8.40 -13.65 -12.75
C LEU A 63 9.45 -13.50 -11.66
N PRO A 64 10.43 -12.58 -11.83
CA PRO A 64 11.27 -12.15 -10.72
C PRO A 64 10.39 -11.52 -9.63
N VAL A 65 10.55 -11.98 -8.39
CA VAL A 65 9.74 -11.52 -7.26
C VAL A 65 10.46 -10.40 -6.52
N VAL A 66 9.72 -9.35 -6.20
CA VAL A 66 10.16 -8.27 -5.31
C VAL A 66 9.23 -8.20 -4.11
N LEU A 67 9.81 -8.30 -2.90
CA LEU A 67 9.09 -8.02 -1.67
C LEU A 67 9.20 -6.52 -1.36
N VAL A 68 8.06 -5.87 -1.22
CA VAL A 68 7.96 -4.45 -0.88
C VAL A 68 7.65 -4.33 0.60
N VAL A 69 8.59 -3.77 1.36
CA VAL A 69 8.41 -3.54 2.80
C VAL A 69 7.66 -2.24 3.00
N GLN A 70 6.56 -2.29 3.75
CA GLN A 70 5.76 -1.13 4.10
C GLN A 70 6.52 -0.11 4.96
N GLU A 71 6.10 1.15 4.91
CA GLU A 71 6.47 2.15 5.89
C GLU A 71 5.57 2.08 7.15
N ILE A 72 5.66 3.09 8.03
CA ILE A 72 4.91 3.09 9.32
C ILE A 72 3.39 3.08 9.17
N PHE A 73 2.87 3.33 7.97
CA PHE A 73 1.45 3.44 7.65
C PHE A 73 0.81 2.16 7.11
N GLY A 74 1.52 1.03 7.08
CA GLY A 74 0.98 -0.21 6.50
C GLY A 74 1.04 -0.28 4.99
N VAL A 75 0.38 -1.28 4.40
CA VAL A 75 0.22 -1.41 2.94
C VAL A 75 -0.95 -0.54 2.45
N HIS A 76 -0.89 0.76 2.78
CA HIS A 76 -1.76 1.79 2.23
C HIS A 76 -1.40 2.11 0.76
N GLU A 77 -2.15 3.02 0.14
CA GLU A 77 -2.08 3.31 -1.30
C GLU A 77 -0.68 3.61 -1.84
N HIS A 78 0.22 4.24 -1.06
CA HIS A 78 1.59 4.46 -1.51
C HIS A 78 2.35 3.15 -1.79
N ILE A 79 2.26 2.19 -0.87
CA ILE A 79 2.93 0.89 -1.00
C ILE A 79 2.28 0.05 -2.10
N ARG A 80 0.94 0.13 -2.24
CA ARG A 80 0.21 -0.49 -3.34
C ARG A 80 0.64 0.10 -4.68
N ASP A 81 0.88 1.40 -4.76
CA ASP A 81 1.38 2.08 -5.95
C ASP A 81 2.81 1.64 -6.32
N ILE A 82 3.70 1.52 -5.34
CA ILE A 82 5.04 0.98 -5.56
C ILE A 82 4.96 -0.43 -6.16
N CYS A 83 4.07 -1.29 -5.64
CA CYS A 83 3.85 -2.62 -6.22
C CYS A 83 3.40 -2.54 -7.68
N ARG A 84 2.46 -1.65 -8.01
CA ARG A 84 2.01 -1.46 -9.40
C ARG A 84 3.14 -0.96 -10.29
N ARG A 85 3.96 -0.01 -9.84
CA ARG A 85 5.13 0.48 -10.61
C ARG A 85 6.13 -0.62 -10.90
N LEU A 86 6.45 -1.45 -9.90
CA LEU A 86 7.33 -2.61 -10.10
C LEU A 86 6.71 -3.64 -11.05
N ALA A 87 5.38 -3.81 -11.02
CA ALA A 87 4.68 -4.65 -11.98
C ALA A 87 4.77 -4.12 -13.41
N THR A 88 4.72 -2.80 -13.63
CA THR A 88 4.98 -2.18 -14.95
C THR A 88 6.38 -2.51 -15.46
N GLU A 89 7.36 -2.62 -14.56
CA GLU A 89 8.75 -2.97 -14.90
C GLU A 89 8.98 -4.49 -15.08
N GLY A 90 7.92 -5.31 -15.04
CA GLY A 90 8.01 -6.75 -15.33
C GLY A 90 8.19 -7.66 -14.11
N TYR A 91 7.98 -7.15 -12.89
CA TYR A 91 8.13 -7.93 -11.66
C TYR A 91 6.79 -8.45 -11.11
N LEU A 92 6.84 -9.55 -10.35
CA LEU A 92 5.80 -9.85 -9.36
C LEU A 92 6.16 -9.12 -8.06
N ALA A 93 5.48 -8.02 -7.77
CA ALA A 93 5.66 -7.29 -6.53
C ALA A 93 4.64 -7.77 -5.49
N VAL A 94 5.10 -8.00 -4.26
CA VAL A 94 4.25 -8.41 -3.14
C VAL A 94 4.60 -7.56 -1.92
N ALA A 95 3.60 -6.93 -1.31
CA ALA A 95 3.71 -6.18 -0.07
C ALA A 95 2.96 -6.94 1.05
N PRO A 96 3.68 -7.63 1.94
CA PRO A 96 3.08 -8.26 3.12
C PRO A 96 2.64 -7.22 4.15
N GLU A 97 1.49 -7.43 4.78
CA GLU A 97 1.03 -6.60 5.90
C GLU A 97 1.76 -6.98 7.19
N LEU A 98 2.86 -6.30 7.49
CA LEU A 98 3.76 -6.67 8.58
C LEU A 98 3.20 -6.38 9.98
N TYR A 99 2.15 -5.55 10.07
CA TYR A 99 1.46 -5.25 11.33
C TYR A 99 0.31 -6.21 11.66
N PHE A 100 0.04 -7.22 10.81
CA PHE A 100 -1.18 -8.05 10.91
C PHE A 100 -1.44 -8.75 12.26
N ARG A 101 -0.40 -8.91 13.11
CA ARG A 101 -0.55 -9.46 14.47
C ARG A 101 -0.72 -8.40 15.56
N GLU A 102 -0.29 -7.16 15.30
CA GLU A 102 -0.21 -6.10 16.30
C GLU A 102 -1.36 -5.09 16.20
N GLY A 103 -1.92 -4.89 15.01
CA GLY A 103 -3.05 -3.98 14.77
C GLY A 103 -3.14 -3.44 13.35
N ASP A 104 -4.07 -2.52 13.14
CA ASP A 104 -4.33 -1.88 11.84
C ASP A 104 -3.89 -0.40 11.86
N PRO A 105 -2.91 0.00 11.03
CA PRO A 105 -2.46 1.39 10.95
C PRO A 105 -3.55 2.37 10.48
N ASP A 106 -4.60 1.89 9.80
CA ASP A 106 -5.73 2.74 9.36
C ASP A 106 -6.62 3.22 10.52
N GLU A 107 -6.44 2.69 11.73
CA GLU A 107 -7.15 3.14 12.94
C GLU A 107 -6.59 4.45 13.52
N TYR A 108 -5.43 4.91 13.03
CA TYR A 108 -4.70 6.05 13.60
C TYR A 108 -4.76 7.29 12.71
N ASN A 109 -4.99 8.44 13.34
CA ASN A 109 -5.14 9.74 12.66
C ASN A 109 -3.92 10.66 12.83
N ASP A 110 -2.94 10.26 13.65
CA ASP A 110 -1.72 11.03 13.88
C ASP A 110 -0.50 10.11 14.07
N ILE A 111 0.66 10.58 13.60
CA ILE A 111 1.92 9.84 13.65
C ILE A 111 2.36 9.51 15.09
N PRO A 112 2.32 10.43 16.07
CA PRO A 112 2.71 10.12 17.45
C PRO A 112 1.96 8.93 18.06
N THR A 113 0.63 8.90 17.92
CA THR A 113 -0.21 7.82 18.46
C THR A 113 0.05 6.51 17.72
N LEU A 114 0.04 6.54 16.38
CA LEU A 114 0.39 5.38 15.53
C LEU A 114 1.73 4.77 15.94
N PHE A 115 2.76 5.61 16.10
CA PHE A 115 4.09 5.15 16.43
C PHE A 115 4.14 4.47 17.80
N LYS A 116 3.54 5.13 18.81
CA LYS A 116 3.52 4.66 20.19
C LYS A 116 2.73 3.37 20.34
N GLU A 117 1.59 3.25 19.67
CA GLU A 117 0.63 2.18 19.93
C GLU A 117 0.73 1.00 18.98
N LEU A 118 1.33 1.17 17.79
CA LEU A 118 1.50 0.10 16.81
C LEU A 118 2.97 -0.10 16.42
N VAL A 119 3.62 0.92 15.85
CA VAL A 119 4.96 0.78 15.23
C VAL A 119 6.01 0.29 16.23
N SER A 120 5.95 0.74 17.48
CA SER A 120 6.94 0.37 18.51
C SER A 120 6.83 -1.07 19.03
N LYS A 121 5.82 -1.83 18.60
CA LYS A 121 5.61 -3.23 19.01
C LYS A 121 6.31 -4.26 18.11
N VAL A 122 6.79 -3.85 16.94
CA VAL A 122 7.45 -4.73 15.95
C VAL A 122 8.97 -4.55 15.90
#